data_AF-D1BVM8-F1
#
_entry.id   AF-D1BVM8-F1
#
_cell.length_a   1.000
_cell.length_b   1.000
_cell.length_c   1.000
_cell.angle_alpha   90.00
_cell.angle_beta   90.00
_cell.angle_gamma   90.00
#
_symmetry.space_group_name_H-M   'P 1'
#
loop_
_entity.id
_entity.type
_entity.pdbx_description
1 polymer ?
#
loop_
_entity_poly.entity_id
_entity_poly.type
_entity_poly.pdbx_seq_one_letter_code
_entity_poly.pdbx_strand_id
1 'polypeptide(L)'
;MSDPAVTPHDDEARYDVYDVTRSALLALAEQVPLGSLVDYHAVIWILDGLCDDLPRPARRAFELLPKGDTFRIAWSGLTHLFELCGDDARYVVARNILDVAWTDDVAAGGEQR
;
A
#
# COMPACT_ATOMS: atom_id res chain seq x y z
N MET A 1 -24.09 7.52 22.82
CA MET A 1 -23.50 7.82 21.51
C MET A 1 -23.30 6.48 20.83
N SER A 2 -24.17 6.16 19.87
CA SER A 2 -24.01 4.95 19.07
C SER A 2 -22.89 5.21 18.07
N ASP A 3 -21.92 4.31 17.98
CA ASP A 3 -20.96 4.33 16.86
C ASP A 3 -21.75 4.34 15.54
N PRO A 4 -21.36 5.15 14.55
CA PRO A 4 -21.95 5.05 13.23
C PRO A 4 -21.69 3.63 12.71
N ALA A 5 -22.76 2.87 12.49
CA ALA A 5 -22.67 1.54 11.92
C ALA A 5 -22.06 1.67 10.51
N VAL A 6 -20.85 1.15 10.34
CA VAL A 6 -20.19 1.01 9.02
C VAL A 6 -21.18 0.32 8.08
N THR A 7 -21.50 0.96 6.96
CA THR A 7 -22.49 0.40 6.04
C THR A 7 -21.82 -0.64 5.14
N PRO A 8 -22.54 -1.66 4.64
CA PRO A 8 -21.96 -2.70 3.77
C PRO A 8 -21.25 -2.16 2.52
N HIS A 9 -21.64 -0.96 2.06
CA HIS A 9 -21.04 -0.28 0.92
C HIS A 9 -19.68 0.35 1.28
N ASP A 10 -19.48 0.76 2.53
CA ASP A 10 -18.20 1.32 3.00
C ASP A 10 -17.13 0.22 3.10
N ASP A 11 -17.54 -1.00 3.49
CA ASP A 11 -16.66 -2.17 3.53
C ASP A 11 -16.24 -2.66 2.15
N GLU A 12 -17.13 -2.63 1.15
CA GLU A 12 -16.80 -2.98 -0.23
C GLU A 12 -15.80 -1.97 -0.83
N ALA A 13 -16.04 -0.67 -0.65
CA ALA A 13 -15.12 0.37 -1.09
C ALA A 13 -13.75 0.24 -0.40
N ARG A 14 -13.73 0.02 0.92
CA ARG A 14 -12.50 -0.18 1.69
C ARG A 14 -11.74 -1.41 1.21
N TYR A 15 -12.44 -2.51 0.93
CA TYR A 15 -11.83 -3.73 0.38
C TYR A 15 -11.21 -3.49 -1.00
N ASP A 16 -11.91 -2.81 -1.90
CA ASP A 16 -11.39 -2.54 -3.24
C ASP A 16 -10.12 -1.68 -3.19
N VAL A 17 -10.10 -0.63 -2.36
CA VAL A 17 -8.90 0.18 -2.19
C VAL A 17 -7.79 -0.65 -1.54
N TYR A 18 -8.07 -1.47 -0.53
CA TYR A 18 -7.10 -2.36 0.10
C TYR A 18 -6.48 -3.34 -0.90
N ASP A 19 -7.28 -4.03 -1.72
CA ASP A 19 -6.80 -4.98 -2.73
C ASP A 19 -5.84 -4.32 -3.73
N VAL A 20 -6.26 -3.19 -4.32
CA VAL A 20 -5.45 -2.44 -5.28
C VAL A 20 -4.15 -1.94 -4.64
N THR A 21 -4.24 -1.37 -3.43
CA THR A 21 -3.08 -0.83 -2.71
C THR A 21 -2.07 -1.92 -2.37
N ARG A 22 -2.54 -3.02 -1.79
CA ARG A 22 -1.71 -4.16 -1.39
C ARG A 22 -1.02 -4.78 -2.59
N SER A 23 -1.73 -4.90 -3.70
CA SER A 23 -1.19 -5.45 -4.92
C SER A 23 -0.11 -4.56 -5.55
N ALA A 24 -0.29 -3.24 -5.53
CA ALA A 24 0.73 -2.30 -5.97
C ALA A 24 2.00 -2.39 -5.09
N LEU A 25 1.84 -2.50 -3.76
CA LEU A 25 2.97 -2.69 -2.85
C LEU A 25 3.72 -4.01 -3.11
N LEU A 26 3.01 -5.10 -3.39
CA LEU A 26 3.63 -6.37 -3.80
C LEU A 26 4.42 -6.23 -5.11
N ALA A 27 3.84 -5.55 -6.11
CA ALA A 27 4.51 -5.30 -7.38
C ALA A 27 5.74 -4.40 -7.23
N LEU A 28 5.75 -3.44 -6.29
CA LEU A 28 6.96 -2.69 -5.95
C LEU A 28 8.03 -3.57 -5.33
N ALA A 29 7.66 -4.42 -4.36
CA ALA A 29 8.58 -5.35 -3.71
C ALA A 29 9.23 -6.32 -4.71
N GLU A 30 8.47 -6.82 -5.69
CA GLU A 30 8.98 -7.70 -6.75
C GLU A 30 9.98 -6.99 -7.69
N GLN A 31 9.92 -5.67 -7.80
CA GLN A 31 10.81 -4.85 -8.62
C GLN A 31 12.07 -4.39 -7.86
N VAL A 32 12.28 -4.85 -6.62
CA VAL A 32 13.48 -4.59 -5.84
C VAL A 32 14.50 -5.73 -6.04
N PRO A 33 15.79 -5.43 -6.32
CA PRO A 33 16.83 -6.46 -6.41
C PRO A 33 16.97 -7.26 -5.12
N LEU A 34 17.24 -8.56 -5.24
CA LEU A 34 17.27 -9.53 -4.13
C LEU A 34 18.25 -9.22 -2.97
N GLY A 35 19.17 -8.27 -3.15
CA GLY A 35 20.14 -7.82 -2.14
C GLY A 35 19.98 -6.35 -1.72
N SER A 36 18.90 -5.69 -2.12
CA SER A 36 18.62 -4.31 -1.71
C SER A 36 18.22 -4.24 -0.23
N LEU A 37 18.51 -3.11 0.40
CA LEU A 37 18.02 -2.79 1.75
C LEU A 37 16.60 -2.17 1.72
N VAL A 38 16.07 -1.85 0.54
CA VAL A 38 14.71 -1.32 0.35
C VAL A 38 13.69 -2.38 0.71
N ASP A 39 12.80 -2.07 1.65
CA ASP A 39 11.79 -3.01 2.14
C ASP A 39 10.37 -2.43 2.01
N TYR A 40 9.70 -2.76 0.91
CA TYR A 40 8.27 -2.48 0.76
C TYR A 40 7.37 -3.46 1.55
N HIS A 41 7.89 -4.60 2.02
CA HIS A 41 7.10 -5.57 2.79
C HIS A 41 6.70 -5.04 4.16
N ALA A 42 7.50 -4.15 4.76
CA ALA A 42 7.12 -3.45 5.99
C ALA A 42 5.78 -2.70 5.84
N VAL A 43 5.59 -2.00 4.72
CA VAL A 43 4.33 -1.29 4.43
C VAL A 43 3.17 -2.26 4.23
N ILE A 44 3.44 -3.40 3.56
CA ILE A 44 2.44 -4.46 3.35
C ILE A 44 1.98 -5.03 4.68
N TRP A 45 2.89 -5.32 5.61
CA TRP A 45 2.52 -5.84 6.93
C TRP A 45 1.69 -4.87 7.76
N ILE A 46 2.00 -3.58 7.69
CA ILE A 46 1.20 -2.55 8.35
C ILE A 46 -0.20 -2.51 7.73
N LEU A 47 -0.30 -2.39 6.41
CA LEU A 47 -1.58 -2.37 5.70
C LEU A 47 -2.42 -3.61 6.02
N ASP A 48 -1.79 -4.78 5.96
CA ASP A 48 -2.39 -6.08 6.28
C ASP A 48 -2.94 -6.16 7.70
N GLY A 49 -2.30 -5.49 8.66
CA GLY A 49 -2.77 -5.41 10.04
C GLY A 49 -3.83 -4.32 10.27
N LEU A 50 -3.88 -3.30 9.43
CA LEU A 50 -4.94 -2.27 9.44
C LEU A 50 -6.24 -2.76 8.80
N CYS A 51 -6.13 -3.75 7.92
CA CYS A 51 -7.24 -4.36 7.18
C CYS A 51 -7.37 -5.85 7.50
N ASP A 52 -7.11 -6.25 8.75
CA ASP A 52 -7.13 -7.65 9.18
C ASP A 52 -8.53 -8.26 9.22
N ASP A 53 -9.54 -7.40 9.38
CA ASP A 53 -10.96 -7.69 9.32
C ASP A 53 -11.46 -7.94 7.89
N LEU A 54 -10.71 -7.48 6.88
CA LEU A 54 -11.06 -7.68 5.48
C LEU A 54 -10.53 -9.02 4.96
N PRO A 55 -11.26 -9.68 4.03
CA PRO A 55 -10.76 -10.89 3.41
C PRO A 55 -9.43 -10.63 2.71
N ARG A 56 -8.54 -11.62 2.71
CA ARG A 56 -7.25 -11.49 2.02
C ARG A 56 -7.48 -11.50 0.50
N PRO A 57 -6.98 -10.49 -0.24
CA PRO A 57 -7.15 -10.48 -1.68
C PRO A 57 -6.40 -11.64 -2.33
N ALA A 58 -7.04 -12.27 -3.31
CA ALA A 58 -6.34 -13.21 -4.17
C ALA A 58 -5.24 -12.47 -4.93
N ARG A 59 -4.05 -13.06 -5.04
CA ARG A 59 -2.95 -12.47 -5.81
C ARG A 59 -3.39 -12.33 -7.26
N ARG A 60 -3.68 -11.10 -7.70
CA ARG A 60 -4.00 -10.84 -9.11
C ARG A 60 -2.68 -10.86 -9.90
N ALA A 61 -2.72 -11.43 -11.10
CA ALA A 61 -1.64 -11.22 -12.06
C ALA A 61 -1.75 -9.79 -12.57
N PHE A 62 -0.97 -8.88 -11.98
CA PHE A 62 -0.87 -7.53 -12.50
C PHE A 62 0.07 -7.51 -13.71
N GLU A 63 -0.33 -6.80 -14.75
CA GLU A 63 0.63 -6.30 -15.71
C GLU A 63 1.58 -5.38 -14.93
N LEU A 64 2.88 -5.68 -14.97
CA LEU A 64 3.88 -4.90 -14.26
C LEU A 64 3.92 -3.50 -14.88
N LEU A 65 3.29 -2.55 -14.19
CA LEU A 65 3.33 -1.14 -14.53
C LEU A 65 4.74 -0.58 -14.30
N PRO A 66 5.10 0.55 -14.95
CA PRO A 66 6.29 1.28 -14.60
C PRO A 66 6.34 1.57 -13.09
N LYS A 67 7.51 1.36 -12.48
CA LYS A 67 7.71 1.42 -11.02
C LYS A 67 7.15 2.70 -10.37
N GLY A 68 7.31 3.85 -11.03
CA GLY A 68 6.78 5.13 -10.55
C GLY A 68 5.25 5.20 -10.54
N ASP A 69 4.59 4.57 -11.52
CA ASP A 69 3.13 4.49 -11.55
C ASP A 69 2.62 3.54 -10.45
N THR A 70 3.32 2.41 -10.23
CA THR A 70 3.02 1.49 -9.13
C THR A 70 3.13 2.20 -7.77
N PHE A 71 4.17 3.00 -7.56
CA PHE A 71 4.31 3.84 -6.37
C PHE A 71 3.14 4.81 -6.19
N ARG A 72 2.75 5.55 -7.24
CA ARG A 72 1.61 6.47 -7.16
C ARG A 72 0.31 5.77 -6.79
N ILE A 73 0.08 4.56 -7.30
CA ILE A 73 -1.10 3.75 -6.96
C ILE A 73 -1.07 3.37 -5.47
N ALA A 74 0.05 2.82 -4.98
CA ALA A 74 0.18 2.43 -3.58
C ALA A 74 0.00 3.64 -2.64
N TRP A 75 0.63 4.77 -2.95
CA TRP A 75 0.56 5.99 -2.14
C TRP A 75 -0.86 6.60 -2.12
N SER A 76 -1.51 6.66 -3.28
CA SER A 76 -2.89 7.17 -3.39
C SER A 76 -3.88 6.24 -2.69
N GLY A 77 -3.65 4.92 -2.79
CA GLY A 77 -4.47 3.92 -2.11
C GLY A 77 -4.40 4.03 -0.59
N LEU A 78 -3.21 4.22 -0.02
CA LEU A 78 -3.06 4.50 1.42
C LEU A 78 -3.73 5.84 1.83
N THR A 79 -3.73 6.84 0.96
CA THR A 79 -4.42 8.12 1.20
C THR A 79 -5.93 7.94 1.21
N HIS A 80 -6.46 7.16 0.27
CA HIS A 80 -7.89 6.92 0.20
C HIS A 80 -8.36 6.01 1.36
N LEU A 81 -7.57 5.03 1.78
CA LEU A 81 -7.86 4.23 2.98
C LEU A 81 -7.87 5.08 4.26
N PHE A 82 -6.96 6.04 4.37
CA PHE A 82 -6.97 7.03 5.46
C PHE A 82 -8.30 7.78 5.53
N GLU A 83 -8.81 8.27 4.40
CA GLU A 83 -10.09 8.98 4.32
C GLU A 83 -11.29 8.06 4.64
N LEU A 84 -11.30 6.84 4.10
CA LEU A 84 -12.37 5.87 4.35
C LEU A 84 -12.41 5.35 5.80
N CYS A 85 -11.26 5.34 6.48
CA CYS A 85 -11.13 4.84 7.85
C CYS A 85 -11.14 5.95 8.91
N GLY A 86 -11.71 7.12 8.60
CA GLY A 86 -11.90 8.19 9.58
C GLY A 86 -10.59 8.82 10.06
N ASP A 87 -9.65 9.04 9.13
CA ASP A 87 -8.37 9.71 9.37
C ASP A 87 -7.45 8.97 10.36
N ASP A 88 -7.45 7.63 10.33
CA ASP A 88 -6.55 6.84 11.18
C ASP A 88 -5.07 7.13 10.84
N ALA A 89 -4.37 7.75 11.79
CA ALA A 89 -2.97 8.17 11.66
C ALA A 89 -1.99 7.04 11.30
N ARG A 90 -2.36 5.77 11.50
CA ARG A 90 -1.53 4.62 11.12
C ARG A 90 -1.35 4.52 9.60
N TYR A 91 -2.32 4.98 8.80
CA TYR A 91 -2.14 5.09 7.34
C TYR A 91 -1.14 6.18 6.95
N VAL A 92 -1.02 7.26 7.74
CA VAL A 92 0.02 8.28 7.55
C VAL A 92 1.40 7.69 7.84
N VAL A 93 1.53 6.87 8.89
CA VAL A 93 2.78 6.15 9.19
C VAL A 93 3.15 5.21 8.05
N ALA A 94 2.19 4.44 7.52
CA ALA A 94 2.43 3.56 6.37
C ALA A 94 2.93 4.35 5.14
N ARG A 95 2.34 5.53 4.87
CA ARG A 95 2.77 6.43 3.78
C ARG A 95 4.18 6.96 3.99
N ASN A 96 4.53 7.40 5.20
CA ASN A 96 5.88 7.90 5.49
C ASN A 96 6.93 6.81 5.29
N ILE A 97 6.64 5.56 5.68
CA ILE A 97 7.53 4.42 5.44
C ILE A 97 7.65 4.14 3.95
N LEU A 98 6.54 4.19 3.21
CA LEU A 98 6.54 4.04 1.75
C LEU A 98 7.38 5.13 1.05
N ASP A 99 7.27 6.38 1.49
CA ASP A 99 8.03 7.51 0.94
C ASP A 99 9.53 7.37 1.18
N VAL A 100 9.93 6.88 2.36
CA VAL A 100 11.34 6.56 2.68
C VAL A 100 11.85 5.43 1.78
N ALA A 101 11.13 4.31 1.74
CA ALA A 101 11.51 3.16 0.91
C ALA A 101 11.64 3.55 -0.58
N TRP A 102 10.70 4.36 -1.09
CA TRP A 102 10.74 4.89 -2.45
C TRP A 102 11.96 5.79 -2.71
N THR A 103 12.27 6.68 -1.77
CA THR A 103 13.42 7.59 -1.89
C THR A 103 14.73 6.80 -1.96
N ASP A 104 14.90 5.81 -1.09
CA ASP A 104 16.07 4.93 -1.06
C ASP A 104 16.20 4.11 -2.36
N ASP A 105 15.08 3.62 -2.89
CA ASP A 105 15.03 2.85 -4.12
C ASP A 105 15.41 3.67 -5.36
N VAL A 106 14.87 4.89 -5.48
CA VAL A 106 15.22 5.81 -6.56
C VAL A 106 16.70 6.20 -6.49
N ALA A 107 17.24 6.43 -5.28
CA ALA A 107 18.66 6.71 -5.09
C ALA A 107 19.54 5.53 -5.55
N ALA A 108 19.20 4.30 -5.12
CA ALA A 108 19.93 3.09 -5.52
C ALA A 108 19.86 2.81 -7.04
N GLY A 109 18.73 3.11 -7.68
CA GLY A 109 18.58 3.00 -9.14
C GLY A 109 19.37 4.05 -9.94
N GLY A 110 19.67 5.20 -9.33
CA GLY A 110 20.51 6.25 -9.92
C GLY A 110 22.00 5.93 -9.91
N GLU A 111 22.48 5.15 -8.95
CA GLU A 111 23.88 4.72 -8.84
C GLU A 111 24.27 3.64 -9.88
N GLN A 112 23.29 3.00 -10.50
CA GLN A 112 23.49 1.90 -11.47
C GLN A 112 23.48 2.37 -12.95
N ARG A 113 23.40 3.68 -13.22
CA ARG A 113 23.44 4.28 -14.56
C ARG A 113 24.73 5.06 -14.80
#